data_AF-G8S8B5-F1
#
_entry.id   AF-G8S8B5-F1
#
_cell.length_a   1.000
_cell.length_b   1.000
_cell.length_c   1.000
_cell.angle_alpha   90.00
_cell.angle_beta   90.00
_cell.angle_gamma   90.00
#
_symmetry.space_group_name_H-M   'P 1'
#
loop_
_entity.id
_entity.type
_entity.pdbx_description
1 polymer ?
#
loop_
_entity_poly.entity_id
_entity_poly.type
_entity_poly.pdbx_seq_one_letter_code
_entity_poly.pdbx_strand_id
1 'polypeptide(L)'
;MTARGMLTMVGTAVGGLIGWPESTPSADPASLRTLFADFGVTVGPEPADLTQAVLAFQARVGLDTDGTAGPETVHLLARYAAEARELNEFRRAA
;
A
#
# COMPACT_ATOMS: atom_id res chain seq x y z
N MET A 1 -4.06 -23.92 -6.28
CA MET A 1 -3.36 -23.38 -5.10
C MET A 1 -3.45 -21.86 -5.17
N THR A 2 -4.36 -21.27 -4.41
CA THR A 2 -4.69 -19.83 -4.43
C THR A 2 -3.69 -19.02 -3.62
N ALA A 3 -3.15 -17.96 -4.21
CA ALA A 3 -2.12 -17.06 -3.68
C ALA A 3 -2.63 -16.18 -2.52
N ARG A 4 -3.02 -16.80 -1.38
CA ARG A 4 -3.44 -16.11 -0.14
C ARG A 4 -2.33 -16.00 0.90
N GLY A 5 -1.06 -15.93 0.49
CA GLY A 5 0.05 -16.29 1.38
C GLY A 5 1.18 -15.28 1.60
N MET A 6 1.05 -13.99 1.26
CA MET A 6 2.18 -13.03 1.42
C MET A 6 1.78 -11.64 1.95
N LEU A 7 0.83 -11.58 2.89
CA LEU A 7 0.66 -10.41 3.77
C LEU A 7 1.10 -10.78 5.19
N THR A 8 2.37 -11.16 5.35
CA THR A 8 2.98 -11.29 6.68
C THR A 8 3.63 -9.95 7.03
N MET A 9 2.81 -9.05 7.54
CA MET A 9 3.25 -7.89 8.30
C MET A 9 3.74 -8.42 9.67
N VAL A 10 5.06 -8.54 9.86
CA VAL A 10 5.66 -8.68 11.20
C VAL A 10 6.54 -7.46 11.42
N GLY A 11 5.94 -6.47 12.08
CA GLY A 11 6.65 -5.38 12.71
C GLY A 11 7.15 -5.83 14.08
N THR A 12 8.42 -6.24 14.14
CA THR A 12 9.21 -6.21 15.36
C THR A 12 10.65 -5.98 14.93
N ALA A 13 11.16 -4.80 15.28
CA ALA A 13 12.55 -4.44 15.10
C ALA A 13 13.44 -5.50 15.74
N VAL A 14 14.06 -6.35 14.90
CA VAL A 14 15.24 -7.12 15.27
C VAL A 14 16.35 -6.63 14.35
N GLY A 15 17.22 -5.79 14.91
CA GLY A 15 18.38 -5.27 14.22
C GLY A 15 19.35 -6.40 13.85
N GLY A 16 19.83 -6.35 12.61
CA GLY A 16 21.00 -7.09 12.13
C GLY A 16 20.74 -8.57 11.82
N LEU A 17 20.79 -8.93 10.53
CA LEU A 17 21.47 -10.13 9.98
C LEU A 17 20.95 -10.63 8.62
N ILE A 18 20.03 -9.94 7.95
CA ILE A 18 19.76 -10.23 6.53
C ILE A 18 19.93 -8.91 5.77
N GLY A 19 21.00 -8.83 4.98
CA GLY A 19 21.21 -7.76 4.02
C GLY A 19 20.09 -7.81 2.99
N TRP A 20 19.01 -7.11 3.26
CA TRP A 20 18.10 -6.69 2.21
C TRP A 20 18.90 -5.76 1.31
N PRO A 21 18.92 -5.97 -0.02
CA PRO A 21 19.52 -4.99 -0.91
C PRO A 21 18.90 -3.61 -0.58
N GLU A 22 19.72 -2.56 -0.59
CA GLU A 22 19.35 -1.19 -0.20
C GLU A 22 18.12 -0.61 -0.92
N SER A 23 17.59 -1.30 -1.94
CA SER A 23 16.22 -1.13 -2.40
C SER A 23 15.31 -2.14 -1.72
N THR A 24 14.63 -1.72 -0.66
CA THR A 24 13.44 -2.42 -0.18
C THR A 24 12.54 -2.68 -1.40
N PRO A 25 12.14 -3.93 -1.70
CA PRO A 25 11.32 -4.18 -2.86
C PRO A 25 10.05 -3.33 -2.72
N SER A 26 9.83 -2.43 -3.69
CA SER A 26 8.58 -1.68 -3.79
C SER A 26 7.44 -2.68 -3.73
N ALA A 27 6.37 -2.39 -2.99
CA ALA A 27 5.23 -3.29 -2.93
C ALA A 27 4.77 -3.70 -4.33
N ASP A 28 4.36 -4.96 -4.47
CA ASP A 28 3.88 -5.51 -5.73
C ASP A 28 2.80 -4.60 -6.36
N PRO A 29 2.92 -4.24 -7.65
CA PRO A 29 1.99 -3.31 -8.30
C PRO A 29 0.52 -3.75 -8.30
N ALA A 30 0.23 -5.06 -8.28
CA ALA A 30 -1.15 -5.54 -8.22
C ALA A 30 -1.74 -5.37 -6.80
N SER A 31 -0.91 -5.61 -5.79
CA SER A 31 -1.25 -5.39 -4.38
C SER A 31 -1.53 -3.90 -4.11
N LEU A 32 -0.71 -3.00 -4.65
CA LEU A 32 -0.95 -1.56 -4.52
C LEU A 32 -2.25 -1.11 -5.19
N ARG A 33 -2.54 -1.58 -6.41
CA ARG A 33 -3.81 -1.30 -7.07
C ARG A 33 -5.01 -1.79 -6.26
N THR A 34 -4.88 -2.93 -5.60
CA THR A 34 -5.92 -3.47 -4.71
C THR A 34 -6.13 -2.55 -3.49
N LEU A 35 -5.05 -2.12 -2.84
CA LEU A 35 -5.14 -1.20 -1.70
C LEU A 35 -5.73 0.16 -2.10
N PHE A 36 -5.37 0.69 -3.27
CA PHE A 36 -6.00 1.90 -3.79
C PHE A 36 -7.48 1.70 -4.07
N ALA A 37 -7.87 0.56 -4.64
CA ALA A 37 -9.28 0.24 -4.87
C ALA A 37 -10.07 0.13 -3.55
N ASP A 38 -9.49 -0.48 -2.53
CA ASP A 38 -10.06 -0.55 -1.17
C ASP A 38 -10.21 0.84 -0.54
N PHE A 39 -9.27 1.75 -0.84
CA PHE A 39 -9.33 3.16 -0.47
C PHE A 39 -10.35 3.96 -1.32
N GLY A 40 -10.95 3.35 -2.34
CA GLY A 40 -11.94 3.99 -3.22
C GLY A 40 -11.35 4.68 -4.45
N VAL A 41 -10.07 4.45 -4.76
CA VAL A 41 -9.37 5.01 -5.92
C VAL A 41 -9.12 3.91 -6.95
N THR A 42 -9.70 4.06 -8.14
CA THR A 42 -9.41 3.17 -9.27
C THR A 42 -8.18 3.67 -10.01
N VAL A 43 -7.10 2.90 -9.93
CA VAL A 43 -5.85 3.15 -10.67
C VAL A 43 -5.92 2.44 -12.01
N GLY A 44 -5.49 3.11 -13.07
CA GLY A 44 -5.44 2.53 -14.41
C GLY A 44 -4.43 1.38 -14.55
N PRO A 45 -4.49 0.65 -15.67
CA PRO A 45 -3.63 -0.51 -15.90
C PRO A 45 -2.17 -0.11 -16.14
N GLU A 46 -1.90 1.12 -16.59
CA GLU A 46 -0.56 1.54 -16.94
C GLU A 46 0.31 1.72 -15.68
N PRO A 47 1.61 1.41 -15.75
CA PRO A 47 2.53 1.66 -14.64
C PRO A 47 2.56 3.13 -14.22
N ALA A 48 2.45 4.04 -15.19
CA ALA A 48 2.43 5.48 -14.94
C ALA A 48 1.23 5.92 -14.08
N ASP A 49 0.06 5.32 -14.28
CA ASP A 49 -1.14 5.62 -13.48
C ASP A 49 -0.91 5.26 -12.02
N LEU A 50 -0.25 4.13 -11.76
CA LEU A 50 0.09 3.70 -10.41
C LEU A 50 1.10 4.64 -9.76
N THR A 51 2.14 5.05 -10.48
CA THR A 51 3.11 6.03 -9.98
C THR A 51 2.43 7.35 -9.63
N GLN A 52 1.52 7.84 -10.47
CA GLN A 52 0.77 9.07 -10.17
C GLN A 52 -0.13 8.93 -8.94
N ALA A 53 -0.79 7.77 -8.76
CA ALA A 53 -1.59 7.50 -7.57
C ALA A 53 -0.73 7.47 -6.29
N VAL A 54 0.47 6.87 -6.35
CA VAL A 54 1.43 6.85 -5.24
C VAL A 54 1.91 8.26 -4.91
N LEU A 55 2.32 9.05 -5.91
CA LEU A 55 2.74 10.44 -5.70
C LEU A 55 1.64 11.28 -5.06
N ALA A 56 0.41 11.18 -5.55
CA ALA A 56 -0.74 11.89 -5.01
C ALA A 56 -1.04 11.48 -3.56
N PHE A 57 -0.92 10.19 -3.25
CA PHE A 57 -1.09 9.68 -1.90
C PHE A 57 -0.01 10.22 -0.97
N GLN A 58 1.27 10.08 -1.33
CA GLN A 58 2.42 10.57 -0.55
C GLN A 58 2.28 12.06 -0.23
N ALA A 59 1.96 12.87 -1.24
CA ALA A 59 1.75 14.31 -1.07
C ALA A 59 0.60 14.61 -0.08
N ARG A 60 -0.47 13.81 -0.12
CA ARG A 60 -1.64 14.00 0.73
C ARG A 60 -1.42 13.61 2.18
N VAL A 61 -0.60 12.59 2.44
CA VAL A 61 -0.28 12.13 3.80
C VAL A 61 0.99 12.76 4.37
N GLY A 62 1.68 13.59 3.59
CA GLY A 62 2.87 14.33 4.04
C GLY A 62 4.16 13.51 4.02
N LEU A 63 4.25 12.48 3.18
CA LEU A 63 5.47 11.72 2.92
C LEU A 63 6.33 12.40 1.85
N ASP A 64 7.58 11.94 1.72
CA ASP A 64 8.38 12.27 0.55
C ASP A 64 7.69 11.76 -0.73
N THR A 65 7.63 12.62 -1.75
CA THR A 65 6.90 12.39 -3.00
C THR A 65 7.84 11.80 -4.06
N ASP A 66 8.42 10.65 -3.75
CA ASP A 66 9.37 9.95 -4.62
C ASP A 66 8.69 9.00 -5.63
N GLY A 67 7.37 8.79 -5.49
CA GLY A 67 6.58 7.90 -6.33
C GLY A 67 6.85 6.41 -6.09
N THR A 68 7.65 6.10 -5.08
CA THR A 68 8.02 4.73 -4.67
C THR A 68 7.23 4.32 -3.45
N ALA A 69 6.49 3.22 -3.57
CA ALA A 69 5.76 2.65 -2.45
C ALA A 69 6.70 1.85 -1.52
N GLY A 70 7.52 2.56 -0.76
CA GLY A 70 8.34 2.00 0.32
C GLY A 70 7.52 1.57 1.53
N PRO A 71 8.16 1.01 2.58
CA PRO A 71 7.46 0.46 3.75
C PRO A 71 6.50 1.43 4.43
N GLU A 72 6.89 2.70 4.56
CA GLU A 72 6.06 3.73 5.19
C GLU A 72 4.82 4.07 4.34
N THR A 73 5.00 4.27 3.02
CA THR A 73 3.91 4.47 2.06
C THR A 73 2.91 3.32 2.11
N VAL A 74 3.41 2.08 2.10
CA VAL A 74 2.57 0.87 2.13
C VAL A 74 1.83 0.74 3.45
N HIS A 75 2.50 0.98 4.58
CA HIS A 75 1.88 0.92 5.91
C HIS A 75 0.71 1.89 6.02
N LEU A 76 0.91 3.16 5.63
CA LEU A 76 -0.15 4.16 5.68
C LEU A 76 -1.27 3.82 4.70
N LEU A 77 -0.96 3.45 3.46
CA LEU A 77 -1.98 3.11 2.47
C LEU A 77 -2.84 1.92 2.94
N ALA A 78 -2.23 0.88 3.50
CA ALA A 78 -2.95 -0.28 4.03
C ALA A 78 -3.87 0.11 5.20
N ARG A 79 -3.40 0.97 6.10
CA ARG A 79 -4.20 1.48 7.22
C ARG A 79 -5.42 2.25 6.73
N TYR A 80 -5.24 3.24 5.85
CA TYR A 80 -6.35 4.02 5.30
C TYR A 80 -7.33 3.17 4.49
N ALA A 81 -6.84 2.19 3.74
CA ALA A 81 -7.68 1.24 3.02
C ALA A 81 -8.52 0.35 3.96
N ALA A 82 -7.99 -0.04 5.12
CA ALA A 82 -8.77 -0.76 6.14
C ALA A 82 -9.86 0.14 6.74
N GLU A 83 -9.51 1.36 7.15
CA GLU A 83 -10.46 2.32 7.71
C GLU A 83 -11.59 2.66 6.72
N ALA A 84 -11.27 2.80 5.42
CA ALA A 84 -12.25 3.05 4.37
C ALA A 84 -13.22 1.87 4.15
N ARG A 85 -12.74 0.62 4.26
CA ARG A 85 -13.56 -0.58 4.15
C ARG A 85 -14.55 -0.69 5.30
N GLU A 86 -14.09 -0.53 6.54
CA GLU A 86 -14.95 -0.56 7.72
C GLU A 86 -16.08 0.47 7.62
N LEU A 87 -15.77 1.70 7.21
CA LEU A 87 -16.78 2.75 7.02
C LEU A 87 -17.83 2.36 5.96
N ASN A 88 -17.40 1.75 4.86
CA ASN A 88 -18.30 1.28 3.81
C ASN A 88 -19.19 0.12 4.28
N GLU A 89 -18.67 -0.77 5.11
CA GLU A 89 -19.44 -1.86 5.72
C GLU A 89 -20.52 -1.32 6.65
N PHE A 90 -20.18 -0.38 7.54
CA PHE A 90 -21.17 0.28 8.40
C PHE A 90 -22.28 0.95 7.59
N ARG A 91 -21.94 1.67 6.51
CA ARG A 91 -22.94 2.32 5.64
C ARG A 91 -23.91 1.32 5.00
N ARG A 92 -23.45 0.10 4.69
CA ARG A 92 -24.29 -0.94 4.06
C ARG A 92 -25.19 -1.68 5.05
N ALA A 93 -24.84 -1.65 6.33
CA ALA A 93 -25.58 -2.32 7.39
C ALA A 93 -26.70 -1.45 8.01
N ALA A 94 -26.76 -0.16 7.67
CA ALA A 94 -27.76 0.81 8.12
C ALA A 94 -28.87 1.00 7.08
#